data_AF-A0A848QKQ6-F1
#
_entry.id   AF-A0A848QKQ6-F1
#
_cell.length_a   1.000
_cell.length_b   1.000
_cell.length_c   1.000
_cell.angle_alpha   90.00
_cell.angle_beta   90.00
_cell.angle_gamma   90.00
#
_symmetry.space_group_name_H-M   'P 1'
#
loop_
_entity.id
_entity.type
_entity.pdbx_description
1 polymer ?
#
loop_
_entity_poly.entity_id
_entity_poly.type
_entity_poly.pdbx_seq_one_letter_code
_entity_poly.pdbx_strand_id
1 'polypeptide(L)'
;MSDTSKPGRHRAVPSSRVSRLTGFGRLATGLAGGMMAEGARRLASGELPKLEDMILTPGNAMRLADRLSHLRGAAMKLGQMISMDAGDLLPPELANILASLRDKANFMPPRQLQQMLKAEWGNDWRKKFAEFQARPIAAASIGQVHKAVTHDGRTLAIKVQYPGIRESIDADVDNVATLLRMSNMIPDQLDLFPLLEAAKAQLHEEADYQREGAQMQRYAQLLEDEKGFIVPTLDIEFTGDRVIAMSFEPGVPIESLETADQDKRNDVAERVIRLVMRELFEFGVMQTDPNFANFRYQPETDSIVLLDFGATRDVSDAIQNSYRTLLIAALNDDRDGVMAASVEAGFVNPAALERHRDVMEHMTDIILNEFDNDGPFDFGDRAFVSVLRDEGMRIAADREAWHVPPAETLFVQRKVSGTAMLSARLKAKVPVRGILEQALKS
;
A
#
# COMPACT_ATOMS: atom_id res chain seq x y z
N MET A 1 4.16 -22.74 -23.36
CA MET A 1 4.88 -23.83 -22.67
C MET A 1 5.10 -23.39 -21.24
N SER A 2 4.80 -24.30 -20.31
CA SER A 2 4.76 -24.13 -18.86
C SER A 2 6.07 -23.61 -18.25
N ASP A 3 5.97 -22.68 -17.31
CA ASP A 3 6.84 -22.72 -16.13
C ASP A 3 6.00 -22.81 -14.87
N THR A 4 5.94 -24.04 -14.38
CA THR A 4 5.31 -24.51 -13.16
C THR A 4 6.05 -23.97 -11.94
N SER A 5 5.30 -23.31 -11.06
CA SER A 5 5.43 -23.41 -9.60
C SER A 5 6.84 -23.45 -9.02
N LYS A 6 7.38 -22.28 -8.65
CA LYS A 6 8.29 -22.25 -7.50
C LYS A 6 7.47 -22.68 -6.27
N PRO A 7 7.87 -23.72 -5.52
CA PRO A 7 7.17 -24.08 -4.29
C PRO A 7 7.30 -22.91 -3.32
N GLY A 8 6.17 -22.32 -2.91
CA GLY A 8 6.16 -21.31 -1.85
C GLY A 8 6.84 -21.89 -0.62
N ARG A 9 7.89 -21.22 -0.11
CA ARG A 9 8.61 -21.71 1.07
C ARG A 9 7.70 -21.52 2.29
N HIS A 10 7.40 -22.60 3.00
CA HIS A 10 6.77 -22.49 4.31
C HIS A 10 7.81 -22.03 5.33
N ARG A 11 7.57 -20.89 6.01
CA ARG A 11 8.48 -20.38 7.05
C ARG A 11 7.64 -20.02 8.27
N ALA A 12 7.96 -20.63 9.41
CA ALA A 12 7.23 -20.44 10.66
C ALA A 12 7.19 -18.96 11.06
N VAL A 13 6.01 -18.48 11.43
CA VAL A 13 5.82 -17.11 11.94
C VAL A 13 6.04 -17.12 13.46
N PRO A 14 6.94 -16.27 14.00
CA PRO A 14 7.20 -16.22 15.44
C PRO A 14 5.97 -15.79 16.24
N SER A 15 5.61 -16.55 17.27
CA SER A 15 4.36 -16.34 18.03
C SER A 15 4.53 -15.65 19.39
N SER A 16 5.74 -15.48 19.92
CA SER A 16 5.95 -14.95 21.29
C SER A 16 6.89 -13.72 21.35
N ARG A 17 6.62 -12.80 22.29
CA ARG A 17 7.40 -11.58 22.53
C ARG A 17 8.88 -11.87 22.84
N VAL A 18 9.16 -12.92 23.62
CA VAL A 18 10.53 -13.33 24.02
C VAL A 18 11.34 -13.87 22.83
N SER A 19 10.72 -14.66 21.94
CA SER A 19 11.39 -15.17 20.73
C SER A 19 11.81 -14.03 19.79
N ARG A 20 11.00 -12.97 19.71
CA ARG A 20 11.33 -11.76 18.93
C ARG A 20 12.47 -10.95 19.57
N LEU A 21 12.44 -10.74 20.89
CA LEU A 21 13.52 -10.08 21.66
C LEU A 21 14.89 -10.77 21.51
N THR A 22 14.94 -12.10 21.51
CA THR A 22 16.20 -12.85 21.25
C THR A 22 16.73 -12.67 19.82
N GLY A 23 15.85 -12.36 18.86
CA GLY A 23 16.24 -11.97 17.51
C GLY A 23 16.94 -10.61 17.46
N PHE A 24 16.50 -9.66 18.30
CA PHE A 24 17.06 -8.30 18.41
C PHE A 24 18.44 -8.24 19.04
N GLY A 25 18.69 -9.00 20.12
CA GLY A 25 20.02 -9.06 20.73
C GLY A 25 21.12 -9.52 19.75
N ARG A 26 20.80 -10.49 18.86
CA ARG A 26 21.72 -10.96 17.82
C ARG A 26 21.93 -9.95 16.68
N LEU A 27 21.01 -9.01 16.49
CA LEU A 27 21.08 -7.99 15.45
C LEU A 27 22.02 -6.86 15.81
N ALA A 28 21.88 -6.31 17.01
CA ALA A 28 22.77 -5.28 17.51
C ALA A 28 24.23 -5.76 17.46
N THR A 29 24.50 -7.02 17.86
CA THR A 29 25.82 -7.64 17.74
C THR A 29 26.26 -7.84 16.28
N GLY A 30 25.34 -8.25 15.40
CA GLY A 30 25.64 -8.52 13.99
C GLY A 30 25.91 -7.27 13.15
N LEU A 31 25.20 -6.17 13.41
CA LEU A 31 25.41 -4.87 12.77
C LEU A 31 26.66 -4.21 13.33
N ALA A 32 26.85 -4.19 14.66
CA ALA A 32 28.07 -3.65 15.28
C ALA A 32 29.33 -4.38 14.80
N GLY A 33 29.29 -5.72 14.67
CA GLY A 33 30.41 -6.49 14.13
C GLY A 33 30.69 -6.21 12.65
N GLY A 34 29.64 -6.00 11.83
CA GLY A 34 29.78 -5.62 10.42
C GLY A 34 30.37 -4.22 10.25
N MET A 35 29.91 -3.26 11.07
CA MET A 35 30.45 -1.90 11.11
C MET A 35 31.92 -1.90 11.53
N MET A 36 32.30 -2.66 12.57
CA MET A 36 33.70 -2.77 12.99
C MET A 36 34.61 -3.35 11.91
N ALA A 37 34.15 -4.38 11.20
CA ALA A 37 34.93 -5.01 10.13
C ALA A 37 35.12 -4.06 8.92
N GLU A 38 34.08 -3.33 8.52
CA GLU A 38 34.15 -2.37 7.42
C GLU A 38 35.00 -1.15 7.80
N GLY A 39 34.87 -0.66 9.04
CA GLY A 39 35.71 0.44 9.55
C GLY A 39 37.19 0.06 9.56
N ALA A 40 37.53 -1.15 10.00
CA ALA A 40 38.89 -1.66 9.94
C ALA A 40 39.41 -1.78 8.49
N ARG A 41 38.56 -2.24 7.57
CA ARG A 41 38.90 -2.38 6.14
C ARG A 41 39.18 -1.04 5.47
N ARG A 42 38.36 -0.02 5.74
CA ARG A 42 38.50 1.32 5.15
C ARG A 42 39.66 2.12 5.74
N LEU A 43 39.90 1.98 7.05
CA LEU A 43 41.11 2.49 7.67
C LEU A 43 42.37 1.86 7.05
N ALA A 44 42.33 0.55 6.75
CA ALA A 44 43.44 -0.13 6.07
C ALA A 44 43.62 0.31 4.60
N SER A 45 42.58 0.84 3.94
CA SER A 45 42.66 1.38 2.58
C SER A 45 42.93 2.90 2.52
N GLY A 46 43.17 3.56 3.66
CA GLY A 46 43.51 4.99 3.71
C GLY A 46 42.31 5.93 3.53
N GLU A 47 41.09 5.42 3.58
CA GLU A 47 39.87 6.22 3.52
C GLU A 47 39.45 6.65 4.94
N LEU A 48 39.00 7.90 5.10
CA LEU A 48 38.39 8.35 6.35
C LEU A 48 37.03 7.65 6.50
N PRO A 49 36.82 6.82 7.54
CA PRO A 49 35.58 6.08 7.70
C PRO A 49 34.42 7.04 8.02
N LYS A 50 33.43 7.09 7.13
CA LYS A 50 32.14 7.75 7.38
C LYS A 50 31.14 6.70 7.90
N LEU A 51 30.38 7.05 8.92
CA LEU A 51 29.40 6.15 9.55
C LEU A 51 28.32 5.67 8.56
N GLU A 52 27.90 6.54 7.64
CA GLU A 52 26.92 6.24 6.58
C GLU A 52 27.39 5.10 5.65
N ASP A 53 28.66 5.15 5.23
CA ASP A 53 29.29 4.18 4.32
C ASP A 53 29.57 2.81 4.99
N MET A 54 29.63 2.78 6.32
CA MET A 54 29.87 1.57 7.11
C MET A 54 28.58 0.82 7.46
N ILE A 55 27.45 1.53 7.52
CA ILE A 55 26.13 0.96 7.81
C ILE A 55 25.49 0.39 6.54
N LEU A 56 25.66 1.06 5.39
CA LEU A 56 25.07 0.68 4.09
C LEU A 56 25.97 -0.22 3.23
N THR A 57 26.72 -1.14 3.85
CA THR A 57 27.38 -2.19 3.05
C THR A 57 26.33 -3.17 2.50
N PRO A 58 26.58 -3.79 1.33
CA PRO A 58 25.69 -4.83 0.79
C PRO A 58 25.38 -5.95 1.81
N GLY A 59 26.35 -6.28 2.68
CA GLY A 59 26.17 -7.26 3.74
C GLY A 59 25.24 -6.83 4.87
N ASN A 60 25.27 -5.55 5.27
CA ASN A 60 24.38 -5.01 6.29
C ASN A 60 22.96 -4.76 5.74
N ALA A 61 22.85 -4.30 4.49
CA ALA A 61 21.57 -4.18 3.78
C ALA A 61 20.84 -5.53 3.69
N MET A 62 21.55 -6.62 3.35
CA MET A 62 20.97 -7.96 3.36
C MET A 62 20.52 -8.43 4.75
N ARG A 63 21.27 -8.09 5.82
CA ARG A 63 20.88 -8.42 7.21
C ARG A 63 19.66 -7.65 7.66
N LEU A 64 19.58 -6.36 7.31
CA LEU A 64 18.39 -5.53 7.57
C LEU A 64 17.17 -6.10 6.84
N ALA A 65 17.32 -6.48 5.55
CA ALA A 65 16.28 -7.11 4.76
C ALA A 65 15.76 -8.42 5.35
N ASP A 66 16.65 -9.34 5.74
CA ASP A 66 16.23 -10.60 6.37
C ASP A 66 15.43 -10.34 7.65
N ARG A 67 15.72 -9.28 8.40
CA ARG A 67 15.03 -9.00 9.67
C ARG A 67 13.72 -8.27 9.51
N LEU A 68 13.66 -7.30 8.61
CA LEU A 68 12.38 -6.72 8.20
C LEU A 68 11.44 -7.81 7.65
N SER A 69 11.97 -8.89 7.04
CA SER A 69 11.17 -10.05 6.62
C SER A 69 10.55 -10.87 7.75
N HIS A 70 11.04 -10.73 8.98
CA HIS A 70 10.43 -11.34 10.17
C HIS A 70 9.31 -10.45 10.75
N LEU A 71 9.31 -9.15 10.47
CA LEU A 71 8.33 -8.15 10.93
C LEU A 71 7.26 -7.87 9.85
N ARG A 72 6.94 -8.88 9.03
CA ARG A 72 6.24 -8.80 7.73
C ARG A 72 5.20 -7.69 7.63
N GLY A 73 4.13 -7.76 8.43
CA GLY A 73 2.99 -6.84 8.34
C GLY A 73 3.40 -5.40 8.61
N ALA A 74 4.12 -5.16 9.70
CA ALA A 74 4.58 -3.82 10.08
C ALA A 74 5.60 -3.24 9.10
N ALA A 75 6.61 -4.02 8.72
CA ALA A 75 7.65 -3.57 7.79
C ALA A 75 7.10 -3.32 6.37
N MET A 76 6.19 -4.18 5.90
CA MET A 76 5.56 -4.00 4.59
C MET A 76 4.61 -2.82 4.59
N LYS A 77 3.82 -2.61 5.65
CA LYS A 77 2.90 -1.46 5.74
C LYS A 77 3.66 -0.14 5.86
N LEU A 78 4.70 -0.07 6.69
CA LEU A 78 5.58 1.09 6.74
C LEU A 78 6.28 1.31 5.41
N GLY A 79 6.75 0.24 4.76
CA GLY A 79 7.29 0.33 3.42
C GLY A 79 6.30 0.88 2.40
N GLN A 80 5.04 0.47 2.43
CA GLN A 80 3.98 1.00 1.57
C GLN A 80 3.67 2.47 1.88
N MET A 81 3.61 2.85 3.16
CA MET A 81 3.36 4.24 3.57
C MET A 81 4.48 5.18 3.17
N ILE A 82 5.73 4.71 3.15
CA ILE A 82 6.88 5.55 2.79
C ILE A 82 7.22 5.45 1.29
N SER A 83 7.02 4.30 0.64
CA SER A 83 7.50 4.08 -0.74
C SER A 83 6.56 4.57 -1.84
N MET A 84 5.27 4.82 -1.57
CA MET A 84 4.28 5.12 -2.62
C MET A 84 4.04 6.60 -2.86
N ASP A 85 4.10 7.44 -1.81
CA ASP A 85 3.98 8.90 -1.94
C ASP A 85 5.35 9.58 -1.98
N ALA A 86 6.40 8.86 -1.60
CA ALA A 86 7.75 9.37 -1.38
C ALA A 86 8.81 8.43 -1.96
N GLY A 87 8.53 7.84 -3.14
CA GLY A 87 9.46 7.00 -3.88
C GLY A 87 10.84 7.65 -4.09
N ASP A 88 10.92 8.97 -3.97
CA ASP A 88 12.12 9.79 -4.12
C ASP A 88 12.78 10.22 -2.78
N LEU A 89 12.17 9.93 -1.62
CA LEU A 89 12.77 10.22 -0.29
C LEU A 89 13.44 9.00 0.35
N LEU A 90 13.11 7.78 -0.09
CA LEU A 90 13.78 6.57 0.38
C LEU A 90 15.07 6.31 -0.40
N PRO A 91 16.21 6.05 0.28
CA PRO A 91 17.40 5.62 -0.42
C PRO A 91 17.10 4.35 -1.25
N PRO A 92 17.62 4.23 -2.48
CA PRO A 92 17.34 3.12 -3.40
C PRO A 92 17.56 1.74 -2.77
N GLU A 93 18.52 1.62 -1.85
CA GLU A 93 18.81 0.40 -1.11
C GLU A 93 17.62 -0.02 -0.24
N LEU A 94 16.98 0.93 0.47
CA LEU A 94 15.83 0.65 1.32
C LEU A 94 14.59 0.34 0.49
N ALA A 95 14.37 1.06 -0.61
CA ALA A 95 13.29 0.76 -1.56
C ALA A 95 13.40 -0.67 -2.11
N ASN A 96 14.60 -1.10 -2.51
CA ASN A 96 14.86 -2.46 -2.98
C ASN A 96 14.64 -3.52 -1.89
N ILE A 97 15.04 -3.23 -0.65
CA ILE A 97 14.79 -4.13 0.48
C ILE A 97 13.28 -4.31 0.69
N LEU A 98 12.53 -3.21 0.79
CA LEU A 98 11.08 -3.22 0.99
C LEU A 98 10.34 -3.91 -0.16
N ALA A 99 10.76 -3.67 -1.41
CA ALA A 99 10.25 -4.36 -2.59
C ALA A 99 10.47 -5.89 -2.49
N SER A 100 11.65 -6.32 -2.04
CA SER A 100 11.97 -7.75 -1.87
C SER A 100 11.15 -8.45 -0.78
N LEU A 101 10.62 -7.70 0.20
CA LEU A 101 9.74 -8.23 1.24
C LEU A 101 8.35 -8.53 0.70
N ARG A 102 7.85 -7.70 -0.21
CA ARG A 102 6.58 -7.90 -0.92
C ARG A 102 6.56 -9.21 -1.71
N ASP A 103 7.66 -9.50 -2.40
CA ASP A 103 7.78 -10.68 -3.28
C ASP A 103 8.00 -12.02 -2.54
N LYS A 104 8.32 -11.98 -1.24
CA LYS A 104 8.65 -13.16 -0.42
C LYS A 104 7.59 -13.53 0.61
N ALA A 105 6.31 -13.35 0.27
CA ALA A 105 5.20 -13.81 1.11
C ALA A 105 5.21 -15.34 1.27
N ASN A 106 5.79 -15.82 2.37
CA ASN A 106 5.90 -17.24 2.71
C ASN A 106 4.65 -17.70 3.47
N PHE A 107 3.95 -18.73 2.98
CA PHE A 107 2.71 -19.23 3.56
C PHE A 107 2.87 -19.81 4.98
N MET A 108 1.84 -19.59 5.81
CA MET A 108 1.73 -20.19 7.13
C MET A 108 1.78 -21.73 7.01
N PRO A 109 2.58 -22.42 7.85
CA PRO A 109 2.58 -23.87 7.92
C PRO A 109 1.19 -24.44 8.29
N PRO A 110 0.80 -25.60 7.75
CA PRO A 110 -0.52 -26.20 8.00
C PRO A 110 -0.86 -26.42 9.48
N ARG A 111 0.14 -26.63 10.35
CA ARG A 111 -0.08 -26.77 11.80
C ARG A 111 -0.58 -25.48 12.44
N GLN A 112 0.02 -24.35 12.10
CA GLN A 112 -0.40 -23.03 12.61
C GLN A 112 -1.79 -22.68 12.07
N LEU A 113 -2.07 -22.96 10.79
CA LEU A 113 -3.39 -22.75 10.20
C LEU A 113 -4.48 -23.54 10.95
N GLN A 114 -4.24 -24.83 11.22
CA GLN A 114 -5.18 -25.64 11.98
C GLN A 114 -5.41 -25.10 13.38
N GLN A 115 -4.38 -24.54 14.02
CA GLN A 115 -4.49 -23.99 15.37
C GLN A 115 -5.37 -22.73 15.38
N MET A 116 -5.21 -21.85 14.38
CA MET A 116 -6.05 -20.66 14.20
C MET A 116 -7.51 -21.04 13.94
N LEU A 117 -7.76 -21.93 12.99
CA LEU A 117 -9.13 -22.34 12.64
C LEU A 117 -9.83 -23.10 13.77
N LYS A 118 -9.07 -23.88 14.56
CA LYS A 118 -9.61 -24.53 15.77
C LYS A 118 -9.97 -23.53 16.86
N ALA A 119 -9.17 -22.48 17.03
CA ALA A 119 -9.45 -21.43 17.99
C ALA A 119 -10.73 -20.66 17.61
N GLU A 120 -10.94 -20.42 16.31
CA GLU A 120 -12.09 -19.67 15.82
C GLU A 120 -13.39 -20.49 15.79
N TRP A 121 -13.33 -21.73 15.26
CA TRP A 121 -14.53 -22.51 14.94
C TRP A 121 -14.62 -23.85 15.69
N GLY A 122 -13.70 -24.11 16.63
CA GLY A 122 -13.65 -25.32 17.44
C GLY A 122 -12.90 -26.51 16.80
N ASN A 123 -12.75 -27.60 17.57
CA ASN A 123 -11.94 -28.76 17.17
C ASN A 123 -12.42 -29.46 15.89
N ASP A 124 -13.72 -29.40 15.62
CA ASP A 124 -14.40 -30.06 14.51
C ASP A 124 -14.66 -29.13 13.32
N TRP A 125 -13.99 -27.97 13.25
CA TRP A 125 -14.24 -26.95 12.23
C TRP A 125 -14.27 -27.49 10.79
N ARG A 126 -13.46 -28.50 10.48
CA ARG A 126 -13.43 -29.12 9.15
C ARG A 126 -14.76 -29.72 8.74
N LYS A 127 -15.55 -30.24 9.70
CA LYS A 127 -16.87 -30.83 9.43
C LYS A 127 -17.90 -29.79 9.01
N LYS A 128 -17.63 -28.50 9.20
CA LYS A 128 -18.50 -27.39 8.75
C LYS A 128 -18.43 -27.16 7.23
N PHE A 129 -17.43 -27.71 6.56
CA PHE A 129 -17.22 -27.56 5.12
C PHE A 129 -17.36 -28.90 4.40
N ALA A 130 -17.90 -28.87 3.18
CA ALA A 130 -17.86 -29.98 2.24
C ALA A 130 -16.43 -30.15 1.68
N GLU A 131 -15.77 -29.04 1.36
CA GLU A 131 -14.37 -29.00 0.94
C GLU A 131 -13.65 -27.82 1.59
N PHE A 132 -12.42 -28.02 2.05
CA PHE A 132 -11.55 -26.93 2.50
C PHE A 132 -10.14 -27.09 1.92
N GLN A 133 -9.70 -26.11 1.13
CA GLN A 133 -8.39 -26.13 0.50
C GLN A 133 -7.32 -25.65 1.47
N ALA A 134 -6.58 -26.58 2.06
CA ALA A 134 -5.52 -26.28 3.01
C ALA A 134 -4.34 -25.52 2.40
N ARG A 135 -4.15 -25.58 1.08
CA ARG A 135 -3.20 -24.74 0.37
C ARG A 135 -3.84 -23.36 0.17
N PRO A 136 -3.21 -22.27 0.64
CA PRO A 136 -3.74 -20.93 0.41
C PRO A 136 -3.71 -20.58 -1.08
N ILE A 137 -4.72 -19.81 -1.51
CA ILE A 137 -4.86 -19.30 -2.87
C ILE A 137 -4.22 -17.91 -3.03
N ALA A 138 -4.07 -17.17 -1.92
CA ALA A 138 -3.44 -15.85 -1.89
C ALA A 138 -2.80 -15.58 -0.52
N ALA A 139 -1.81 -14.69 -0.49
CA ALA A 139 -1.29 -14.08 0.72
C ALA A 139 -1.89 -12.67 0.88
N ALA A 140 -2.15 -12.26 2.11
CA ALA A 140 -2.60 -10.91 2.47
C ALA A 140 -1.56 -10.24 3.38
N SER A 141 -1.73 -8.93 3.62
CA SER A 141 -0.85 -8.10 4.46
C SER A 141 -0.50 -8.75 5.81
N ILE A 142 -1.52 -9.21 6.54
CA ILE A 142 -1.38 -9.83 7.87
C ILE A 142 -1.96 -11.25 7.96
N GLY A 143 -2.22 -11.89 6.81
CA GLY A 143 -2.86 -13.20 6.77
C GLY A 143 -2.70 -13.94 5.45
N GLN A 144 -3.52 -14.96 5.24
CA GLN A 144 -3.59 -15.73 4.00
C GLN A 144 -5.01 -16.17 3.70
N VAL A 145 -5.34 -16.37 2.42
CA VAL A 145 -6.68 -16.68 1.96
C VAL A 145 -6.78 -18.13 1.50
N HIS A 146 -7.83 -18.82 1.93
CA HIS A 146 -8.17 -20.19 1.57
C HIS A 146 -9.49 -20.24 0.84
N LYS A 147 -9.65 -21.22 -0.06
CA LYS A 147 -10.93 -21.52 -0.69
C LYS A 147 -11.63 -22.65 0.07
N ALA A 148 -12.93 -22.50 0.31
CA ALA A 148 -13.75 -23.56 0.88
C ALA A 148 -15.11 -23.65 0.19
N VAL A 149 -15.76 -24.80 0.33
CA VAL A 149 -17.14 -25.05 -0.12
C VAL A 149 -17.92 -25.54 1.09
N THR A 150 -19.03 -24.88 1.41
CA THR A 150 -19.95 -25.25 2.49
C THR A 150 -20.90 -26.37 2.04
N HIS A 151 -21.58 -27.02 2.99
CA HIS A 151 -22.52 -28.11 2.67
C HIS A 151 -23.77 -27.66 1.92
N ASP A 152 -24.13 -26.38 2.02
CA ASP A 152 -25.20 -25.75 1.24
C ASP A 152 -24.76 -25.28 -0.16
N GLY A 153 -23.50 -25.53 -0.54
CA GLY A 153 -22.96 -25.27 -1.87
C GLY A 153 -22.34 -23.89 -2.08
N ARG A 154 -22.33 -23.00 -1.06
CA ARG A 154 -21.63 -21.71 -1.16
C ARG A 154 -20.12 -21.93 -1.28
N THR A 155 -19.49 -21.18 -2.17
CA THR A 155 -18.02 -21.16 -2.30
C THR A 155 -17.49 -19.91 -1.62
N LEU A 156 -16.59 -20.08 -0.65
CA LEU A 156 -16.09 -19.02 0.21
C LEU A 156 -14.59 -18.78 0.00
N ALA A 157 -14.20 -17.50 0.06
CA ALA A 157 -12.85 -17.05 0.31
C ALA A 157 -12.69 -16.76 1.82
N ILE A 158 -11.74 -17.43 2.46
CA ILE A 158 -11.55 -17.42 3.91
C ILE A 158 -10.16 -16.86 4.22
N LYS A 159 -10.12 -15.61 4.67
CA LYS A 159 -8.90 -14.89 5.05
C LYS A 159 -8.62 -15.13 6.54
N VAL A 160 -7.47 -15.73 6.83
CA VAL A 160 -7.03 -16.13 8.18
C VAL A 160 -5.81 -15.32 8.59
N GLN A 161 -5.84 -14.71 9.76
CA GLN A 161 -4.70 -13.94 10.29
C GLN A 161 -3.47 -14.82 10.59
N TYR A 162 -2.28 -14.25 10.48
CA TYR A 162 -1.08 -14.88 11.03
C TYR A 162 -1.15 -14.95 12.56
N PRO A 163 -0.66 -16.04 13.19
CA PRO A 163 -0.73 -16.18 14.64
C PRO A 163 0.04 -15.07 15.36
N GLY A 164 -0.59 -14.44 16.34
CA GLY A 164 0.07 -13.44 17.19
C GLY A 164 0.34 -12.09 16.51
N ILE A 165 -0.23 -11.82 15.33
CA ILE A 165 0.02 -10.57 14.59
C ILE A 165 -0.68 -9.38 15.26
N ARG A 166 -1.96 -9.52 15.63
CA ARG A 166 -2.76 -8.46 16.28
C ARG A 166 -2.11 -7.99 17.58
N GLU A 167 -1.59 -8.92 18.38
CA GLU A 167 -0.98 -8.64 19.68
C GLU A 167 0.43 -8.03 19.59
N SER A 168 1.01 -7.98 18.39
CA SER A 168 2.37 -7.56 18.16
C SER A 168 2.54 -6.34 17.29
N ILE A 169 1.45 -5.77 16.75
CA ILE A 169 1.50 -4.61 15.86
C ILE A 169 2.37 -3.50 16.43
N ASP A 170 2.10 -3.05 17.65
CA ASP A 170 2.82 -1.93 18.27
C ASP A 170 4.32 -2.22 18.37
N ALA A 171 4.65 -3.39 18.94
CA ALA A 171 6.02 -3.81 19.13
C ALA A 171 6.75 -4.02 17.79
N ASP A 172 6.09 -4.55 16.76
CA ASP A 172 6.68 -4.76 15.45
C ASP A 172 6.91 -3.43 14.72
N VAL A 173 5.99 -2.46 14.85
CA VAL A 173 6.17 -1.10 14.31
C VAL A 173 7.30 -0.36 15.02
N ASP A 174 7.33 -0.38 16.36
CA ASP A 174 8.39 0.25 17.15
C ASP A 174 9.78 -0.34 16.83
N ASN A 175 9.81 -1.65 16.57
CA ASN A 175 10.99 -2.37 16.14
C ASN A 175 11.48 -1.92 14.76
N VAL A 176 10.58 -1.76 13.78
CA VAL A 176 10.94 -1.21 12.46
C VAL A 176 11.43 0.23 12.59
N ALA A 177 10.76 1.06 13.37
CA ALA A 177 11.18 2.43 13.64
C ALA A 177 12.60 2.50 14.21
N THR A 178 12.89 1.65 15.19
CA THR A 178 14.23 1.55 15.79
C THR A 178 15.28 1.16 14.75
N LEU A 179 14.98 0.18 13.90
CA LEU A 179 15.89 -0.23 12.83
C LEU A 179 16.15 0.87 11.79
N LEU A 180 15.12 1.63 11.43
CA LEU A 180 15.24 2.76 10.50
C LEU A 180 16.05 3.93 11.09
N ARG A 181 15.90 4.21 12.39
CA ARG A 181 16.73 5.21 13.07
C ARG A 181 18.19 4.76 13.18
N MET A 182 18.42 3.49 13.52
CA MET A 182 19.76 2.93 13.62
C MET A 182 20.48 2.83 12.27
N SER A 183 19.77 2.81 11.15
CA SER A 183 20.38 2.73 9.82
C SER A 183 20.96 4.06 9.33
N ASN A 184 20.71 5.17 10.04
CA ASN A 184 21.08 6.54 9.63
C ASN A 184 20.55 6.92 8.23
N MET A 185 19.54 6.20 7.73
CA MET A 185 18.92 6.44 6.42
C MET A 185 17.85 7.52 6.48
N ILE A 186 17.43 7.90 7.69
CA ILE A 186 16.43 8.94 7.94
C ILE A 186 17.10 10.02 8.79
N PRO A 187 17.07 11.31 8.37
CA PRO A 187 17.63 12.40 9.14
C PRO A 187 16.98 12.50 10.53
N ASP A 188 17.78 12.80 11.56
CA ASP A 188 17.30 12.95 12.94
C ASP A 188 16.23 14.05 13.08
N GLN A 189 16.18 15.01 12.15
CA GLN A 189 15.23 16.10 12.14
C GLN A 189 13.83 15.68 11.65
N LEU A 190 13.70 14.53 10.98
CA LEU A 190 12.42 14.07 10.45
C LEU A 190 11.64 13.32 11.52
N ASP A 191 10.52 13.91 11.96
CA ASP A 191 9.64 13.27 12.93
C ASP A 191 8.76 12.20 12.25
N LEU A 192 9.19 10.95 12.38
CA LEU A 192 8.42 9.78 11.91
C LEU A 192 7.26 9.42 12.85
N PHE A 193 7.18 9.99 14.05
CA PHE A 193 6.20 9.56 15.05
C PHE A 193 4.75 9.60 14.53
N PRO A 194 4.28 10.67 13.85
CA PRO A 194 2.94 10.69 13.28
C PRO A 194 2.69 9.55 12.28
N LEU A 195 3.70 9.22 11.46
CA LEU A 195 3.61 8.15 10.46
C LEU A 195 3.58 6.76 11.12
N LEU A 196 4.37 6.56 12.18
CA LEU A 196 4.40 5.31 12.93
C LEU A 196 3.06 5.07 13.65
N GLU A 197 2.49 6.09 14.27
CA GLU A 197 1.19 5.99 14.92
C GLU A 197 0.07 5.73 13.91
N ALA A 198 0.11 6.40 12.74
CA ALA A 198 -0.81 6.11 11.65
C ALA A 198 -0.65 4.68 11.12
N ALA A 199 0.58 4.17 11.02
CA ALA A 199 0.84 2.79 10.61
C ALA A 199 0.29 1.78 11.62
N LYS A 200 0.48 2.02 12.93
CA LYS A 200 -0.11 1.18 14.00
C LYS A 200 -1.62 1.18 13.91
N ALA A 201 -2.23 2.36 13.83
CA ALA A 201 -3.68 2.50 13.72
C ALA A 201 -4.21 1.72 12.52
N GLN A 202 -3.63 1.91 11.32
CA GLN A 202 -4.04 1.19 10.12
C GLN A 202 -3.86 -0.34 10.28
N LEU A 203 -2.76 -0.81 10.88
CA LEU A 203 -2.55 -2.25 11.09
C LEU A 203 -3.55 -2.85 12.09
N HIS A 204 -3.95 -2.10 13.12
CA HIS A 204 -4.98 -2.53 14.05
C HIS A 204 -6.36 -2.60 13.37
N GLU A 205 -6.67 -1.62 12.51
CA GLU A 205 -7.88 -1.66 11.66
C GLU A 205 -7.88 -2.89 10.75
N GLU A 206 -6.77 -3.19 10.08
CA GLU A 206 -6.62 -4.37 9.21
C GLU A 206 -6.69 -5.69 10.00
N ALA A 207 -6.30 -5.69 11.28
CA ALA A 207 -6.40 -6.84 12.17
C ALA A 207 -7.78 -6.99 12.84
N ASP A 208 -8.71 -6.07 12.58
CA ASP A 208 -10.08 -6.17 13.02
C ASP A 208 -10.99 -6.61 11.86
N TYR A 209 -11.19 -7.92 11.78
CA TYR A 209 -11.98 -8.54 10.70
C TYR A 209 -13.48 -8.31 10.82
N GLN A 210 -13.98 -7.96 12.02
CA GLN A 210 -15.37 -7.51 12.18
C GLN A 210 -15.54 -6.12 11.56
N ARG A 211 -14.58 -5.23 11.82
CA ARG A 211 -14.53 -3.91 11.17
C ARG A 211 -14.41 -4.05 9.65
N GLU A 212 -13.52 -4.91 9.14
CA GLU A 212 -13.40 -5.16 7.69
C GLU A 212 -14.72 -5.67 7.09
N GLY A 213 -15.41 -6.60 7.75
CA GLY A 213 -16.71 -7.08 7.31
C GLY A 213 -17.79 -6.00 7.27
N ALA A 214 -17.85 -5.15 8.30
CA ALA A 214 -18.78 -4.01 8.32
C ALA A 214 -18.48 -2.99 7.21
N GLN A 215 -17.20 -2.71 6.94
CA GLN A 215 -16.81 -1.82 5.85
C GLN A 215 -17.14 -2.42 4.48
N MET A 216 -16.95 -3.72 4.28
CA MET A 216 -17.36 -4.43 3.06
C MET A 216 -18.86 -4.29 2.80
N GLN A 217 -19.69 -4.48 3.83
CA GLN A 217 -21.15 -4.33 3.71
C GLN A 217 -21.56 -2.88 3.42
N ARG A 218 -20.95 -1.91 4.11
CA ARG A 218 -21.19 -0.47 3.85
C ARG A 218 -20.80 -0.11 2.42
N TYR A 219 -19.65 -0.59 1.95
CA TYR A 219 -19.16 -0.31 0.60
C TYR A 219 -20.02 -0.96 -0.48
N ALA A 220 -20.53 -2.17 -0.23
CA ALA A 220 -21.50 -2.81 -1.11
C ALA A 220 -22.80 -2.00 -1.26
N GLN A 221 -23.29 -1.39 -0.17
CA GLN A 221 -24.47 -0.50 -0.22
C GLN A 221 -24.20 0.78 -1.02
N LEU A 222 -23.02 1.40 -0.84
CA LEU A 222 -22.63 2.60 -1.60
C LEU A 222 -22.53 2.34 -3.11
N LEU A 223 -22.28 1.10 -3.51
CA LEU A 223 -22.17 0.66 -4.91
C LEU A 223 -23.43 -0.03 -5.45
N GLU A 224 -24.55 -0.05 -4.71
CA GLU A 224 -25.75 -0.81 -5.12
C GLU A 224 -26.28 -0.39 -6.51
N ASP A 225 -26.20 0.91 -6.82
CA ASP A 225 -26.65 1.48 -8.09
C ASP A 225 -25.56 1.48 -9.20
N GLU A 226 -24.32 1.10 -8.87
CA GLU A 226 -23.20 1.15 -9.82
C GLU A 226 -23.01 -0.22 -10.50
N LYS A 227 -23.19 -0.24 -11.82
CA LYS A 227 -22.93 -1.44 -12.62
C LYS A 227 -21.44 -1.59 -12.86
N GLY A 228 -20.99 -2.85 -12.98
CA GLY A 228 -19.61 -3.15 -13.35
C GLY A 228 -18.63 -3.20 -12.17
N PHE A 229 -19.12 -3.14 -10.92
CA PHE A 229 -18.35 -3.49 -9.73
C PHE A 229 -19.00 -4.66 -9.00
N ILE A 230 -18.16 -5.50 -8.39
CA ILE A 230 -18.58 -6.61 -7.54
C ILE A 230 -17.87 -6.47 -6.20
N VAL A 231 -18.65 -6.40 -5.13
CA VAL A 231 -18.15 -6.50 -3.75
C VAL A 231 -18.54 -7.89 -3.22
N PRO A 232 -17.58 -8.69 -2.71
CA PRO A 232 -17.89 -9.97 -2.09
C PRO A 232 -18.93 -9.83 -0.98
N THR A 233 -19.80 -10.81 -0.85
CA THR A 233 -20.79 -10.85 0.22
C THR A 233 -20.15 -11.44 1.48
N LEU A 234 -20.22 -10.72 2.60
CA LEU A 234 -19.74 -11.18 3.89
C LEU A 234 -20.52 -12.43 4.34
N ASP A 235 -19.79 -13.46 4.75
CA ASP A 235 -20.34 -14.62 5.42
C ASP A 235 -20.21 -14.44 6.94
N ILE A 236 -21.32 -14.06 7.58
CA ILE A 236 -21.37 -13.78 9.02
C ILE A 236 -21.16 -15.06 9.84
N GLU A 237 -21.60 -16.22 9.34
CA GLU A 237 -21.50 -17.50 10.06
C GLU A 237 -20.04 -17.93 10.27
N PHE A 238 -19.21 -17.71 9.25
CA PHE A 238 -17.79 -18.08 9.26
C PHE A 238 -16.87 -16.89 9.56
N THR A 239 -17.40 -15.70 9.83
CA THR A 239 -16.59 -14.55 10.24
C THR A 239 -16.52 -14.45 11.76
N GLY A 240 -15.32 -14.18 12.27
CA GLY A 240 -15.02 -14.05 13.69
C GLY A 240 -13.87 -13.07 13.93
N ASP A 241 -13.11 -13.25 15.01
CA ASP A 241 -12.09 -12.27 15.43
C ASP A 241 -10.83 -12.34 14.56
N ARG A 242 -10.46 -13.55 14.10
CA ARG A 242 -9.20 -13.81 13.38
C ARG A 242 -9.41 -14.44 12.00
N VAL A 243 -10.67 -14.65 11.62
CA VAL A 243 -11.05 -15.18 10.32
C VAL A 243 -12.20 -14.35 9.76
N ILE A 244 -12.06 -13.90 8.51
CA ILE A 244 -13.17 -13.31 7.75
C ILE A 244 -13.46 -14.23 6.56
N ALA A 245 -14.73 -14.54 6.38
CA ALA A 245 -15.22 -15.35 5.28
C ALA A 245 -16.14 -14.49 4.40
N MET A 246 -15.98 -14.60 3.10
CA MET A 246 -16.78 -13.88 2.10
C MET A 246 -17.03 -14.76 0.88
N SER A 247 -17.97 -14.39 0.03
CA SER A 247 -18.19 -15.09 -1.25
C SER A 247 -16.90 -15.13 -2.07
N PHE A 248 -16.66 -16.26 -2.71
CA PHE A 248 -15.54 -16.41 -3.63
C PHE A 248 -15.91 -15.83 -4.99
N GLU A 249 -15.32 -14.68 -5.33
CA GLU A 249 -15.50 -14.06 -6.63
C GLU A 249 -14.39 -14.48 -7.60
N PRO A 250 -14.72 -15.17 -8.72
CA PRO A 250 -13.74 -15.52 -9.73
C PRO A 250 -13.32 -14.27 -10.53
N GLY A 251 -12.15 -14.35 -11.14
CA GLY A 251 -11.64 -13.29 -12.01
C GLY A 251 -10.15 -13.47 -12.27
N VAL A 252 -9.60 -12.62 -13.12
CA VAL A 252 -8.16 -12.50 -13.38
C VAL A 252 -7.62 -11.25 -12.67
N PRO A 253 -6.32 -11.18 -12.33
CA PRO A 253 -5.74 -9.93 -11.83
C PRO A 253 -6.03 -8.78 -12.80
N ILE A 254 -6.46 -7.62 -12.31
CA ILE A 254 -6.83 -6.49 -13.18
C ILE A 254 -5.70 -6.10 -14.15
N GLU A 255 -4.46 -6.26 -13.71
CA GLU A 255 -3.26 -5.96 -14.50
C GLU A 255 -3.07 -6.85 -15.72
N SER A 256 -3.68 -8.04 -15.78
CA SER A 256 -3.60 -8.87 -16.99
C SER A 256 -4.29 -8.23 -18.20
N LEU A 257 -5.08 -7.19 -17.97
CA LEU A 257 -5.66 -6.36 -19.03
C LEU A 257 -4.61 -5.50 -19.75
N GLU A 258 -3.34 -5.45 -19.32
CA GLU A 258 -2.28 -4.72 -20.03
C GLU A 258 -2.17 -5.14 -21.51
N THR A 259 -2.54 -6.38 -21.85
CA THR A 259 -2.56 -6.92 -23.22
C THR A 259 -3.94 -6.92 -23.87
N ALA A 260 -4.98 -6.39 -23.21
CA ALA A 260 -6.31 -6.27 -23.78
C ALA A 260 -6.36 -5.15 -24.84
N ASP A 261 -7.46 -5.10 -25.60
CA ASP A 261 -7.71 -4.02 -26.56
C ASP A 261 -7.75 -2.66 -25.86
N GLN A 262 -7.29 -1.61 -26.56
CA GLN A 262 -7.16 -0.27 -25.99
C GLN A 262 -8.46 0.23 -25.36
N ASP A 263 -9.60 0.00 -26.02
CA ASP A 263 -10.91 0.43 -25.53
C ASP A 263 -11.25 -0.21 -24.18
N LYS A 264 -10.91 -1.49 -23.99
CA LYS A 264 -11.13 -2.18 -22.71
C LYS A 264 -10.20 -1.65 -21.62
N ARG A 265 -8.95 -1.35 -21.96
CA ARG A 265 -7.99 -0.75 -21.01
C ARG A 265 -8.44 0.64 -20.56
N ASN A 266 -8.94 1.44 -21.50
CA ASN A 266 -9.50 2.77 -21.24
C ASN A 266 -10.75 2.69 -20.36
N ASP A 267 -11.72 1.84 -20.74
CA ASP A 267 -12.97 1.62 -19.99
C ASP A 267 -12.72 1.21 -18.54
N VAL A 268 -11.85 0.22 -18.31
CA VAL A 268 -11.54 -0.22 -16.95
C VAL A 268 -10.83 0.86 -16.12
N ALA A 269 -9.84 1.54 -16.70
CA ALA A 269 -9.15 2.63 -16.00
C ALA A 269 -10.10 3.80 -15.69
N GLU A 270 -10.97 4.15 -16.63
CA GLU A 270 -11.99 5.18 -16.45
C GLU A 270 -12.95 4.83 -15.30
N ARG A 271 -13.47 3.59 -15.25
CA ARG A 271 -14.34 3.14 -14.15
C ARG A 271 -13.64 3.25 -12.79
N VAL A 272 -12.37 2.85 -12.69
CA VAL A 272 -11.61 2.96 -11.43
C VAL A 272 -11.40 4.44 -11.05
N ILE A 273 -11.05 5.31 -12.01
CA ILE A 273 -10.89 6.76 -11.73
C ILE A 273 -12.21 7.39 -11.28
N ARG A 274 -13.33 7.03 -11.91
CA ARG A 274 -14.67 7.47 -11.49
C ARG A 274 -15.00 6.99 -10.08
N LEU A 275 -14.66 5.74 -9.74
CA LEU A 275 -14.81 5.22 -8.40
C LEU A 275 -14.04 6.07 -7.38
N VAL A 276 -12.78 6.46 -7.66
CA VAL A 276 -12.00 7.35 -6.77
C VAL A 276 -12.71 8.68 -6.54
N MET A 277 -13.29 9.28 -7.59
CA MET A 277 -14.02 10.54 -7.45
C MET A 277 -15.28 10.39 -6.60
N ARG A 278 -16.03 9.29 -6.76
CA ARG A 278 -17.21 8.99 -5.93
C ARG A 278 -16.80 8.73 -4.48
N GLU A 279 -15.76 7.93 -4.24
CA GLU A 279 -15.20 7.70 -2.91
C GLU A 279 -14.84 9.01 -2.19
N LEU A 280 -14.27 9.96 -2.93
CA LEU A 280 -13.78 11.22 -2.39
C LEU A 280 -14.90 12.24 -2.18
N PHE A 281 -15.81 12.43 -3.14
CA PHE A 281 -16.75 13.56 -3.15
C PHE A 281 -18.22 13.18 -2.92
N GLU A 282 -18.58 11.91 -3.11
CA GLU A 282 -19.97 11.45 -2.95
C GLU A 282 -20.14 10.59 -1.70
N PHE A 283 -19.26 9.61 -1.50
CA PHE A 283 -19.37 8.67 -0.38
C PHE A 283 -18.78 9.24 0.90
N GLY A 284 -17.71 10.03 0.79
CA GLY A 284 -16.85 10.37 1.93
C GLY A 284 -16.24 9.12 2.58
N VAL A 285 -16.09 8.03 1.81
CA VAL A 285 -15.60 6.72 2.24
C VAL A 285 -14.73 6.16 1.14
N MET A 286 -13.50 5.83 1.48
CA MET A 286 -12.51 5.41 0.51
C MET A 286 -11.79 4.14 0.95
N GLN A 287 -11.64 3.21 0.02
CA GLN A 287 -10.67 2.12 0.13
C GLN A 287 -9.27 2.68 -0.16
N THR A 288 -8.46 2.85 0.88
CA THR A 288 -7.16 3.57 0.80
C THR A 288 -5.94 2.68 0.59
N ASP A 289 -6.12 1.36 0.41
CA ASP A 289 -5.02 0.48 0.01
C ASP A 289 -4.76 0.64 -1.50
N PRO A 290 -3.57 1.09 -1.91
CA PRO A 290 -3.27 1.32 -3.31
C PRO A 290 -2.86 0.04 -4.07
N ASN A 291 -2.87 -1.12 -3.41
CA ASN A 291 -2.48 -2.38 -4.03
C ASN A 291 -3.54 -2.87 -5.02
N PHE A 292 -3.28 -2.72 -6.32
CA PHE A 292 -4.14 -3.24 -7.39
C PHE A 292 -4.32 -4.77 -7.35
N ALA A 293 -3.55 -5.52 -6.55
CA ALA A 293 -3.83 -6.95 -6.31
C ALA A 293 -5.20 -7.18 -5.63
N ASN A 294 -5.74 -6.13 -5.00
CA ASN A 294 -7.09 -6.10 -4.44
C ASN A 294 -8.18 -5.87 -5.50
N PHE A 295 -7.80 -5.63 -6.76
CA PHE A 295 -8.72 -5.47 -7.88
C PHE A 295 -8.58 -6.67 -8.82
N ARG A 296 -9.69 -7.35 -9.08
CA ARG A 296 -9.76 -8.38 -10.12
C ARG A 296 -10.72 -7.93 -11.20
N TYR A 297 -10.57 -8.51 -12.39
CA TYR A 297 -11.51 -8.33 -13.47
C TYR A 297 -12.19 -9.67 -13.78
N GLN A 298 -13.51 -9.65 -13.90
CA GLN A 298 -14.33 -10.81 -14.26
C GLN A 298 -14.81 -10.64 -15.71
N PRO A 299 -14.20 -11.35 -16.69
CA PRO A 299 -14.55 -11.19 -18.10
C PRO A 299 -16.00 -11.55 -18.43
N GLU A 300 -16.57 -12.53 -17.73
CA GLU A 300 -17.91 -13.06 -18.00
C GLU A 300 -19.02 -12.04 -17.71
N THR A 301 -18.79 -11.14 -16.76
CA THR A 301 -19.75 -10.13 -16.29
C THR A 301 -19.30 -8.70 -16.59
N ASP A 302 -18.15 -8.53 -17.26
CA ASP A 302 -17.49 -7.24 -17.50
C ASP A 302 -17.42 -6.36 -16.24
N SER A 303 -17.01 -6.98 -15.12
CA SER A 303 -17.04 -6.34 -13.80
C SER A 303 -15.68 -6.35 -13.11
N ILE A 304 -15.44 -5.31 -12.31
CA ILE A 304 -14.27 -5.15 -11.46
C ILE A 304 -14.64 -5.65 -10.06
N VAL A 305 -13.97 -6.71 -9.61
CA VAL A 305 -14.13 -7.23 -8.26
C VAL A 305 -13.23 -6.45 -7.31
N LEU A 306 -13.82 -5.86 -6.28
CA LEU A 306 -13.12 -5.12 -5.24
C LEU A 306 -12.93 -6.03 -4.01
N LEU A 307 -11.67 -6.25 -3.63
CA LEU A 307 -11.27 -7.10 -2.50
C LEU A 307 -10.60 -6.26 -1.40
N ASP A 308 -10.50 -6.81 -0.19
CA ASP A 308 -9.80 -6.24 0.97
C ASP A 308 -10.28 -4.84 1.39
N PHE A 309 -11.23 -4.81 2.33
CA PHE A 309 -11.80 -3.58 2.88
C PHE A 309 -11.14 -3.19 4.22
N GLY A 310 -10.00 -3.80 4.56
CA GLY A 310 -9.31 -3.58 5.84
C GLY A 310 -8.82 -2.13 5.99
N ALA A 311 -8.40 -1.52 4.89
CA ALA A 311 -7.95 -0.12 4.84
C ALA A 311 -9.05 0.89 4.43
N THR A 312 -10.32 0.47 4.41
CA THR A 312 -11.44 1.38 4.15
C THR A 312 -11.64 2.31 5.33
N ARG A 313 -11.79 3.61 5.07
CA ARG A 313 -11.94 4.67 6.08
C ARG A 313 -12.80 5.81 5.56
N ASP A 314 -13.38 6.56 6.47
CA ASP A 314 -14.03 7.83 6.14
C ASP A 314 -12.98 8.85 5.69
N VAL A 315 -13.38 9.74 4.76
CA VAL A 315 -12.59 10.88 4.31
C VAL A 315 -13.22 12.13 4.89
N SER A 316 -12.50 12.85 5.75
CA SER A 316 -13.05 14.04 6.40
C SER A 316 -13.41 15.15 5.42
N ASP A 317 -14.43 15.95 5.77
CA ASP A 317 -14.84 17.12 4.98
C ASP A 317 -13.68 18.08 4.71
N ALA A 318 -12.74 18.21 5.65
CA ALA A 318 -11.53 19.01 5.47
C ALA A 318 -10.69 18.51 4.29
N ILE A 319 -10.41 17.21 4.23
CA ILE A 319 -9.66 16.61 3.12
C ILE A 319 -10.44 16.71 1.81
N GLN A 320 -11.75 16.44 1.82
CA GLN A 320 -12.59 16.59 0.63
C GLN A 320 -12.53 18.01 0.08
N ASN A 321 -12.64 19.03 0.94
CA ASN A 321 -12.58 20.44 0.55
C ASN A 321 -11.19 20.84 0.05
N SER A 322 -10.12 20.33 0.66
CA SER A 322 -8.74 20.57 0.20
C SER A 322 -8.53 20.02 -1.23
N TYR A 323 -8.97 18.78 -1.50
CA TYR A 323 -8.91 18.21 -2.84
C TYR A 323 -9.81 18.95 -3.83
N ARG A 324 -11.02 19.36 -3.41
CA ARG A 324 -11.94 20.14 -4.25
C ARG A 324 -11.31 21.46 -4.67
N THR A 325 -10.70 22.19 -3.73
CA THR A 325 -10.02 23.46 -4.01
C THR A 325 -8.84 23.28 -4.96
N LEU A 326 -8.00 22.27 -4.71
CA LEU A 326 -6.86 21.94 -5.56
C LEU A 326 -7.28 21.61 -7.00
N LEU A 327 -8.29 20.76 -7.17
CA LEU A 327 -8.75 20.33 -8.48
C LEU A 327 -9.49 21.44 -9.23
N ILE A 328 -10.25 22.30 -8.55
CA ILE A 328 -10.87 23.48 -9.17
C ILE A 328 -9.80 24.45 -9.68
N ALA A 329 -8.75 24.72 -8.90
CA ALA A 329 -7.64 25.54 -9.34
C ALA A 329 -6.96 24.93 -10.59
N ALA A 330 -6.73 23.62 -10.57
CA ALA A 330 -6.13 22.93 -11.71
C ALA A 330 -7.00 22.98 -12.98
N LEU A 331 -8.32 22.80 -12.86
CA LEU A 331 -9.25 22.88 -13.99
C LEU A 331 -9.37 24.29 -14.61
N ASN A 332 -9.07 25.32 -13.82
CA ASN A 332 -9.10 26.72 -14.26
C ASN A 332 -7.74 27.23 -14.76
N ASP A 333 -6.73 26.36 -14.87
CA ASP A 333 -5.34 26.73 -15.20
C ASP A 333 -4.77 27.79 -14.23
N ASP A 334 -5.22 27.76 -12.96
CA ASP A 334 -4.80 28.70 -11.92
C ASP A 334 -3.60 28.14 -11.15
N ARG A 335 -2.41 28.37 -11.69
CA ARG A 335 -1.14 27.93 -11.08
C ARG A 335 -0.94 28.41 -9.65
N ASP A 336 -1.23 29.67 -9.36
CA ASP A 336 -1.08 30.24 -8.02
C ASP A 336 -2.09 29.61 -7.06
N GLY A 337 -3.32 29.38 -7.52
CA GLY A 337 -4.33 28.63 -6.79
C GLY A 337 -3.90 27.19 -6.48
N VAL A 338 -3.29 26.48 -7.44
CA VAL A 338 -2.79 25.11 -7.24
C VAL A 338 -1.68 25.08 -6.18
N MET A 339 -0.74 26.01 -6.24
CA MET A 339 0.32 26.09 -5.23
C MET A 339 -0.24 26.42 -3.83
N ALA A 340 -1.14 27.39 -3.73
CA ALA A 340 -1.77 27.76 -2.47
C ALA A 340 -2.56 26.59 -1.86
N ALA A 341 -3.38 25.93 -2.67
CA ALA A 341 -4.15 24.76 -2.26
C ALA A 341 -3.25 23.57 -1.86
N SER A 342 -2.10 23.39 -2.54
CA SER A 342 -1.15 22.33 -2.21
C SER A 342 -0.48 22.54 -0.84
N VAL A 343 -0.25 23.79 -0.45
CA VAL A 343 0.25 24.14 0.89
C VAL A 343 -0.85 23.97 1.94
N GLU A 344 -2.07 24.47 1.67
CA GLU A 344 -3.20 24.36 2.59
C GLU A 344 -3.58 22.90 2.87
N ALA A 345 -3.54 22.04 1.85
CA ALA A 345 -3.78 20.60 1.97
C ALA A 345 -2.65 19.85 2.73
N GLY A 346 -1.52 20.51 2.98
CA GLY A 346 -0.34 19.91 3.60
C GLY A 346 0.44 18.97 2.68
N PHE A 347 0.26 19.06 1.35
CA PHE A 347 1.10 18.33 0.39
C PHE A 347 2.49 18.97 0.27
N VAL A 348 2.55 20.30 0.38
CA VAL A 348 3.78 21.09 0.25
C VAL A 348 4.06 21.83 1.54
N ASN A 349 5.28 21.71 2.06
CA ASN A 349 5.74 22.52 3.19
C ASN A 349 5.89 23.98 2.73
N PRO A 350 5.33 24.97 3.45
CA PRO A 350 5.54 26.39 3.15
C PRO A 350 7.02 26.76 2.95
N ALA A 351 7.92 26.21 3.77
CA ALA A 351 9.36 26.46 3.64
C ALA A 351 9.95 25.86 2.36
N ALA A 352 9.42 24.72 1.90
CA ALA A 352 9.81 24.14 0.61
C ALA A 352 9.34 25.02 -0.55
N LEU A 353 8.11 25.56 -0.47
CA LEU A 353 7.58 26.50 -1.46
C LEU A 353 8.40 27.79 -1.49
N GLU A 354 8.80 28.33 -0.34
CA GLU A 354 9.65 29.54 -0.29
C GLU A 354 11.03 29.34 -0.91
N ARG A 355 11.64 28.15 -0.70
CA ARG A 355 13.01 27.85 -1.13
C ARG A 355 13.13 27.33 -2.55
N HIS A 356 12.10 26.65 -3.04
CA HIS A 356 12.09 25.96 -4.34
C HIS A 356 10.86 26.36 -5.18
N ARG A 357 10.41 27.61 -5.05
CA ARG A 357 9.23 28.12 -5.76
C ARG A 357 9.31 27.89 -7.26
N ASP A 358 10.45 28.18 -7.87
CA ASP A 358 10.69 28.02 -9.31
C ASP A 358 10.53 26.58 -9.78
N VAL A 359 11.04 25.63 -8.98
CA VAL A 359 10.90 24.19 -9.24
C VAL A 359 9.44 23.76 -9.11
N MET A 360 8.75 24.19 -8.04
CA MET A 360 7.34 23.87 -7.80
C MET A 360 6.41 24.47 -8.86
N GLU A 361 6.67 25.71 -9.30
CA GLU A 361 5.96 26.36 -10.40
C GLU A 361 6.15 25.57 -11.69
N HIS A 362 7.39 25.17 -12.00
CA HIS A 362 7.67 24.37 -13.18
C HIS A 362 6.98 22.99 -13.15
N MET A 363 7.00 22.30 -12.01
CA MET A 363 6.27 21.04 -11.83
C MET A 363 4.76 21.23 -12.00
N THR A 364 4.22 22.33 -11.46
CA THR A 364 2.80 22.67 -11.61
C THR A 364 2.44 22.94 -13.07
N ASP A 365 3.27 23.72 -13.79
CA ASP A 365 3.08 23.98 -15.22
C ASP A 365 3.06 22.69 -16.03
N ILE A 366 3.97 21.75 -15.74
CA ILE A 366 3.98 20.43 -16.41
C ILE A 366 2.66 19.69 -16.16
N ILE A 367 2.20 19.65 -14.91
CA ILE A 367 0.94 18.98 -14.56
C ILE A 367 -0.24 19.66 -15.25
N LEU A 368 -0.35 20.99 -15.21
CA LEU A 368 -1.45 21.73 -15.84
C LEU A 368 -1.50 21.55 -17.35
N ASN A 369 -0.34 21.60 -18.03
CA ASN A 369 -0.26 21.38 -19.48
C ASN A 369 -0.79 19.99 -19.90
N GLU A 370 -0.59 18.98 -19.05
CA GLU A 370 -1.16 17.65 -19.29
C GLU A 370 -2.69 17.61 -19.15
N PHE A 371 -3.26 18.47 -18.29
CA PHE A 371 -4.71 18.62 -18.11
C PHE A 371 -5.38 19.50 -19.18
N ASP A 372 -4.63 20.40 -19.83
CA ASP A 372 -5.18 21.34 -20.81
C ASP A 372 -5.33 20.74 -22.22
N ASN A 373 -4.78 19.55 -22.45
CA ASN A 373 -5.01 18.83 -23.70
C ASN A 373 -6.51 18.46 -23.84
N ASP A 374 -7.16 18.92 -24.92
CA ASP A 374 -8.57 18.60 -25.27
C ASP A 374 -8.85 17.09 -25.46
N GLY A 375 -7.81 16.24 -25.44
CA GLY A 375 -7.89 14.80 -25.61
C GLY A 375 -7.86 14.01 -24.30
N PRO A 376 -8.04 12.68 -24.36
CA PRO A 376 -7.84 11.83 -23.20
C PRO A 376 -6.39 11.89 -22.72
N PHE A 377 -6.18 12.02 -21.41
CA PHE A 377 -4.87 11.96 -20.79
C PHE A 377 -4.28 10.56 -21.01
N ASP A 378 -3.07 10.49 -21.58
CA ASP A 378 -2.38 9.25 -21.91
C ASP A 378 -1.48 8.81 -20.76
N PHE A 379 -2.00 7.96 -19.88
CA PHE A 379 -1.22 7.39 -18.78
C PHE A 379 -0.06 6.49 -19.27
N GLY A 380 -0.07 6.08 -20.54
CA GLY A 380 1.04 5.35 -21.15
C GLY A 380 2.26 6.21 -21.46
N ASP A 381 2.08 7.54 -21.55
CA ASP A 381 3.20 8.47 -21.72
C ASP A 381 3.95 8.65 -20.41
N ARG A 382 5.27 8.52 -20.47
CA ARG A 382 6.18 8.65 -19.32
C ARG A 382 7.14 9.83 -19.47
N ALA A 383 7.02 10.63 -20.52
CA ALA A 383 7.93 11.74 -20.81
C ALA A 383 7.96 12.76 -19.66
N PHE A 384 6.78 13.17 -19.18
CA PHE A 384 6.66 14.12 -18.07
C PHE A 384 7.06 13.52 -16.72
N VAL A 385 6.89 12.20 -16.52
CA VAL A 385 7.18 11.51 -15.25
C VAL A 385 8.66 11.60 -14.87
N SER A 386 9.57 11.45 -15.84
CA SER A 386 11.01 11.61 -15.56
C SER A 386 11.36 13.02 -15.14
N VAL A 387 10.71 14.03 -15.73
CA VAL A 387 10.97 15.44 -15.41
C VAL A 387 10.46 15.75 -14.00
N LEU A 388 9.23 15.35 -13.67
CA LEU A 388 8.67 15.52 -12.33
C LEU A 388 9.50 14.81 -11.26
N ARG A 389 10.01 13.60 -11.54
CA ARG A 389 10.89 12.88 -10.62
C ARG A 389 12.21 13.63 -10.40
N ASP A 390 12.85 14.08 -11.47
CA ASP A 390 14.15 14.73 -11.38
C ASP A 390 14.05 16.09 -10.65
N GLU A 391 12.96 16.85 -10.87
CA GLU A 391 12.64 18.06 -10.10
C GLU A 391 12.28 17.74 -8.63
N GLY A 392 11.48 16.69 -8.39
CA GLY A 392 11.18 16.20 -7.04
C GLY A 392 12.44 15.81 -6.27
N MET A 393 13.41 15.18 -6.93
CA MET A 393 14.71 14.83 -6.35
C MET A 393 15.55 16.06 -5.96
N ARG A 394 15.39 17.20 -6.66
CA ARG A 394 16.06 18.45 -6.29
C ARG A 394 15.50 19.02 -4.98
N ILE A 395 14.18 18.96 -4.81
CA ILE A 395 13.51 19.35 -3.55
C ILE A 395 13.88 18.35 -2.44
N ALA A 396 13.85 17.05 -2.74
CA ALA A 396 14.24 15.99 -1.81
C ALA A 396 15.71 16.03 -1.37
N ALA A 397 16.60 16.62 -2.17
CA ALA A 397 17.99 16.82 -1.75
C ALA A 397 18.12 17.85 -0.63
N ASP A 398 17.14 18.76 -0.49
CA ASP A 398 17.09 19.74 0.59
C ASP A 398 16.43 19.13 1.83
N ARG A 399 17.26 18.58 2.73
CA ARG A 399 16.79 17.98 3.98
C ARG A 399 16.01 18.95 4.88
N GLU A 400 16.19 20.27 4.73
CA GLU A 400 15.43 21.28 5.48
C GLU A 400 14.00 21.46 4.93
N ALA A 401 13.74 21.02 3.70
CA ALA A 401 12.43 21.04 3.07
C ALA A 401 11.57 19.81 3.40
N TRP A 402 12.16 18.79 4.05
CA TRP A 402 11.48 17.54 4.35
C TRP A 402 10.35 17.76 5.36
N HIS A 403 9.17 17.28 5.02
CA HIS A 403 8.02 17.26 5.91
C HIS A 403 7.28 15.94 5.74
N VAL A 404 6.60 15.51 6.79
CA VAL A 404 5.71 14.35 6.74
C VAL A 404 4.30 14.91 6.59
N PRO A 405 3.62 14.69 5.45
CA PRO A 405 2.25 15.13 5.27
C PRO A 405 1.34 14.49 6.34
N PRO A 406 0.19 15.10 6.64
CA PRO A 406 -0.81 14.48 7.53
C PRO A 406 -1.16 13.07 7.06
N ALA A 407 -1.27 12.12 7.99
CA ALA A 407 -1.47 10.71 7.64
C ALA A 407 -2.75 10.46 6.81
N GLU A 408 -3.82 11.21 7.09
CA GLU A 408 -5.07 11.13 6.33
C GLU A 408 -4.89 11.58 4.88
N THR A 409 -4.15 12.67 4.67
CA THR A 409 -3.75 13.17 3.34
C THR A 409 -2.95 12.12 2.57
N LEU A 410 -1.99 11.45 3.23
CA LEU A 410 -1.23 10.35 2.64
C LEU A 410 -2.17 9.20 2.22
N PHE A 411 -3.15 8.83 3.03
CA PHE A 411 -4.04 7.72 2.70
C PHE A 411 -4.87 7.95 1.43
N VAL A 412 -5.40 9.16 1.24
CA VAL A 412 -6.11 9.51 0.01
C VAL A 412 -5.15 9.61 -1.17
N GLN A 413 -3.99 10.26 -0.98
CA GLN A 413 -2.97 10.39 -2.01
C GLN A 413 -2.50 9.03 -2.52
N ARG A 414 -2.28 8.05 -1.64
CA ARG A 414 -1.95 6.67 -2.04
C ARG A 414 -2.99 6.08 -2.98
N LYS A 415 -4.29 6.24 -2.68
CA LYS A 415 -5.35 5.69 -3.54
C LYS A 415 -5.34 6.37 -4.92
N VAL A 416 -5.15 7.69 -4.97
CA VAL A 416 -5.02 8.44 -6.22
C VAL A 416 -3.79 7.98 -7.01
N SER A 417 -2.61 7.95 -6.38
CA SER A 417 -1.35 7.51 -6.97
C SER A 417 -1.39 6.05 -7.44
N GLY A 418 -1.97 5.15 -6.64
CA GLY A 418 -2.16 3.74 -6.99
C GLY A 418 -3.05 3.57 -8.21
N THR A 419 -4.11 4.36 -8.31
CA THR A 419 -5.01 4.38 -9.47
C THR A 419 -4.27 4.90 -10.72
N ALA A 420 -3.51 5.98 -10.60
CA ALA A 420 -2.70 6.51 -11.70
C ALA A 420 -1.65 5.49 -12.18
N MET A 421 -1.01 4.76 -11.27
CA MET A 421 -0.06 3.69 -11.61
C MET A 421 -0.73 2.51 -12.32
N LEU A 422 -1.93 2.10 -11.89
CA LEU A 422 -2.70 1.08 -12.58
C LEU A 422 -3.04 1.54 -14.01
N SER A 423 -3.54 2.77 -14.17
CA SER A 423 -3.83 3.36 -15.48
C SER A 423 -2.59 3.42 -16.37
N ALA A 424 -1.43 3.76 -15.79
CA ALA A 424 -0.15 3.78 -16.50
C ALA A 424 0.33 2.38 -16.91
N ARG A 425 0.09 1.38 -16.07
CA ARG A 425 0.37 -0.02 -16.42
C ARG A 425 -0.51 -0.50 -17.57
N LEU A 426 -1.79 -0.16 -17.53
CA LEU A 426 -2.74 -0.46 -18.59
C LEU A 426 -2.51 0.38 -19.86
N LYS A 427 -1.64 1.40 -19.80
CA LYS A 427 -1.44 2.37 -20.89
C LYS A 427 -2.79 2.95 -21.36
N ALA A 428 -3.62 3.28 -20.38
CA ALA A 428 -4.96 3.76 -20.61
C ALA A 428 -4.94 5.23 -21.04
N LYS A 429 -5.89 5.58 -21.91
CA LYS A 429 -6.17 6.96 -22.33
C LYS A 429 -7.55 7.31 -21.82
N VAL A 430 -7.62 8.23 -20.86
CA VAL A 430 -8.87 8.51 -20.12
C VAL A 430 -9.19 10.01 -20.17
N PRO A 431 -10.45 10.42 -20.40
CA PRO A 431 -10.86 11.83 -20.36
C PRO A 431 -10.95 12.35 -18.90
N VAL A 432 -9.80 12.43 -18.21
CA VAL A 432 -9.72 12.78 -16.78
C VAL A 432 -10.39 14.12 -16.49
N ARG A 433 -10.14 15.16 -17.31
CA ARG A 433 -10.76 16.49 -17.15
C ARG A 433 -12.29 16.41 -17.06
N GLY A 434 -12.91 15.69 -17.99
CA GLY A 434 -14.37 15.53 -18.01
C GLY A 434 -14.91 14.77 -16.80
N ILE A 435 -14.16 13.79 -16.27
CA ILE A 435 -14.51 13.07 -15.04
C ILE A 435 -14.47 14.01 -13.83
N LEU A 436 -13.41 14.82 -13.71
CA LEU A 436 -13.25 15.79 -12.63
C LEU A 436 -14.36 16.85 -12.65
N GLU A 437 -14.63 17.44 -13.82
CA GLU A 437 -15.70 18.43 -13.97
C GLU A 437 -17.07 17.88 -13.59
N GLN A 438 -17.34 16.61 -13.88
CA GLN A 438 -18.60 15.97 -13.49
C GLN A 438 -18.66 15.76 -11.97
N ALA A 439 -17.58 15.26 -11.37
CA ALA A 439 -17.51 14.97 -9.94
C ALA A 439 -17.57 16.23 -9.04
N LEU A 440 -17.07 17.36 -9.54
CA LEU A 440 -17.07 18.62 -8.79
C LEU A 440 -18.38 19.42 -8.92
N LYS A 441 -19.28 19.03 -9.84
CA LYS A 441 -20.63 19.63 -9.98
C LYS A 441 -21.64 19.05 -8.99
N SER A 442 -21.41 17.81 -8.54
CA SER A 442 -22.06 17.19 -7.39
C SER A 442 -21.49 17.72 -6.08
#